data_AF-A0A2V5ZHE7-F1
#
_entry.id   AF-A0A2V5ZHE7-F1
#
_cell.length_a   1.000
_cell.length_b   1.000
_cell.length_c   1.000
_cell.angle_alpha   90.00
_cell.angle_beta   90.00
_cell.angle_gamma   90.00
#
_symmetry.space_group_name_H-M   'P 1'
#
loop_
_entity.id
_entity.type
_entity.pdbx_description
1 polymer ?
#
loop_
_entity_poly.entity_id
_entity_poly.type
_entity_poly.pdbx_seq_one_letter_code
_entity_poly.pdbx_strand_id
1 'polypeptide(L)'
;MKLSLTGIILEELADFLRERGAPSYRAKQITDWIYKKRVASFDAMTDLPNELRAELAAEFDIPKTEVVRVLGSQDTTQKFLFRLHDQNLIESVLIPASPALYGQPSDRRTICVSSQVGCAYGCKFCASGLDGWTRNLDAGEIVQQLIEIEKKSEKKIDNVVFMGMGEPLANLKNVLRAIRIINAPWGFGIGARHITISTSGLAPQIRGLANESTQFRLALSLHGATDEVRGRIMPVNRKYPLKVLLEACDYYVAKEGRVAFEYLLIAGINDTEEQARDLA
;
A
#
# COMPACT_ATOMS: atom_id res chain seq x y z
N MET A 1 11.49 -15.65 -11.38
CA MET A 1 11.21 -14.21 -11.60
C MET A 1 12.23 -13.46 -10.76
N LYS A 2 12.94 -12.49 -11.34
CA LYS A 2 13.97 -11.75 -10.60
C LYS A 2 13.30 -10.84 -9.58
N LEU A 3 14.03 -10.43 -8.55
CA LEU A 3 13.54 -9.43 -7.61
C LEU A 3 13.41 -8.09 -8.34
N SER A 4 12.33 -7.37 -8.09
CA SER A 4 12.20 -6.00 -8.58
C SER A 4 13.20 -5.08 -7.88
N LEU A 5 13.97 -4.33 -8.67
CA LEU A 5 14.84 -3.27 -8.18
C LEU A 5 14.06 -2.12 -7.54
N THR A 6 12.83 -1.84 -8.00
CA THR A 6 11.95 -0.84 -7.37
C THR A 6 11.36 -1.34 -6.04
N GLY A 7 11.51 -2.63 -5.77
CA GLY A 7 11.11 -3.28 -4.53
C GLY A 7 12.29 -3.60 -3.62
N ILE A 8 13.52 -3.17 -3.91
CA ILE A 8 14.69 -3.45 -3.05
C ILE A 8 14.86 -2.40 -1.95
N ILE A 9 15.18 -2.85 -0.73
CA ILE A 9 15.57 -1.96 0.37
C ILE A 9 17.06 -1.65 0.31
N LEU A 10 17.47 -0.51 0.87
CA LEU A 10 18.84 -0.01 0.77
C LEU A 10 19.87 -0.99 1.35
N GLU A 11 19.53 -1.66 2.44
CA GLU A 11 20.41 -2.60 3.15
C GLU A 11 20.74 -3.80 2.26
N GLU A 12 19.73 -4.40 1.63
CA GLU A 12 19.92 -5.54 0.73
C GLU A 12 20.66 -5.15 -0.54
N LEU A 13 20.43 -3.94 -1.05
CA LEU A 13 21.21 -3.41 -2.17
C LEU A 13 22.67 -3.17 -1.78
N ALA A 14 22.94 -2.72 -0.55
CA ALA A 14 24.28 -2.54 -0.03
C ALA A 14 24.99 -3.88 0.19
N ASP A 15 24.28 -4.91 0.64
CA ASP A 15 24.81 -6.28 0.75
C ASP A 15 25.12 -6.86 -0.64
N PHE A 16 24.21 -6.72 -1.60
CA PHE A 16 24.42 -7.12 -2.99
C PHE A 16 25.71 -6.53 -3.60
N LEU A 17 25.94 -5.23 -3.34
CA LEU A 17 27.14 -4.53 -3.80
C LEU A 17 28.41 -5.02 -3.11
N ARG A 18 28.33 -5.28 -1.80
CA ARG A 18 29.47 -5.76 -1.00
C ARG A 18 29.96 -7.12 -1.48
N GLU A 19 29.04 -8.04 -1.77
CA GLU A 19 29.37 -9.37 -2.31
C GLU A 19 30.12 -9.31 -3.64
N ARG A 20 29.94 -8.24 -4.42
CA ARG A 20 30.57 -8.01 -5.72
C ARG A 20 31.79 -7.08 -5.64
N GLY A 21 32.24 -6.74 -4.42
CA GLY A 21 33.37 -5.83 -4.21
C GLY A 21 33.09 -4.37 -4.61
N ALA A 22 31.83 -4.01 -4.86
CA ALA A 22 31.46 -2.65 -5.21
C ALA A 22 31.36 -1.77 -3.95
N PRO A 23 31.74 -0.48 -4.02
CA PRO A 23 31.63 0.42 -2.88
C PRO A 23 30.19 0.61 -2.41
N SER A 24 29.96 0.61 -1.09
CA SER A 24 28.62 0.73 -0.49
C SER A 24 27.88 2.02 -0.83
N TYR A 25 28.60 3.12 -1.10
CA TYR A 25 27.99 4.40 -1.51
C TYR A 25 27.19 4.29 -2.82
N ARG A 26 27.48 3.29 -3.66
CA ARG A 26 26.74 3.05 -4.91
C ARG A 26 25.29 2.67 -4.67
N ALA A 27 24.96 2.11 -3.51
CA ALA A 27 23.58 1.81 -3.14
C ALA A 27 22.74 3.10 -3.21
N LYS A 28 23.26 4.19 -2.65
CA LYS A 28 22.62 5.51 -2.69
C LYS A 28 22.50 6.06 -4.12
N GLN A 29 23.51 5.87 -4.97
CA GLN A 29 23.45 6.29 -6.38
C GLN A 29 22.32 5.55 -7.11
N ILE A 30 22.26 4.22 -6.96
CA ILE A 30 21.21 3.39 -7.56
C ILE A 30 19.83 3.80 -7.05
N THR A 31 19.64 4.00 -5.73
CA THR A 31 18.36 4.47 -5.21
C THR A 31 18.00 5.87 -5.70
N ASP A 32 18.98 6.78 -5.87
CA ASP A 32 18.73 8.10 -6.46
C ASP A 32 18.27 7.98 -7.93
N TRP A 33 18.81 7.03 -8.71
CA TRP A 33 18.33 6.76 -10.07
C TRP A 33 16.90 6.24 -10.10
N ILE A 34 16.55 5.33 -9.19
CA ILE A 34 15.22 4.71 -9.12
C ILE A 34 14.19 5.71 -8.60
N TYR A 35 14.46 6.34 -7.46
CA TYR A 35 13.46 7.08 -6.70
C TYR A 35 13.46 8.59 -6.94
N LYS A 36 14.56 9.18 -7.40
CA LYS A 36 14.58 10.61 -7.78
C LYS A 36 14.46 10.79 -9.27
N LYS A 37 15.27 10.07 -10.04
CA LYS A 37 15.34 10.20 -11.51
C LYS A 37 14.33 9.31 -12.24
N ARG A 38 13.73 8.32 -11.55
CA ARG A 38 12.67 7.44 -12.05
C ARG A 38 13.00 6.70 -13.35
N VAL A 39 14.25 6.25 -13.50
CA VAL A 39 14.70 5.56 -14.72
C VAL A 39 14.03 4.21 -14.90
N ALA A 40 13.85 3.83 -16.17
CA ALA A 40 13.23 2.57 -16.57
C ALA A 40 14.26 1.56 -17.12
N SER A 41 15.56 1.88 -17.12
CA SER A 41 16.63 1.00 -17.59
C SER A 41 17.91 1.17 -16.76
N PHE A 42 18.65 0.07 -16.61
CA PHE A 42 19.97 0.09 -15.98
C PHE A 42 20.98 0.90 -16.80
N ASP A 43 20.85 0.89 -18.13
CA ASP A 43 21.71 1.66 -19.04
C ASP A 43 21.65 3.17 -18.78
N ALA A 44 20.53 3.69 -18.26
CA ALA A 44 20.40 5.10 -17.93
C ALA A 44 21.26 5.52 -16.72
N MET A 45 21.77 4.58 -15.92
CA MET A 45 22.58 4.85 -14.73
C MET A 45 24.05 5.14 -15.11
N THR A 46 24.30 6.24 -15.82
CA THR A 46 25.58 6.51 -16.50
C THR A 46 26.77 6.78 -15.58
N ASP A 47 26.54 6.99 -14.28
CA ASP A 47 27.59 7.12 -13.27
C ASP A 47 27.99 5.77 -12.64
N LEU A 48 27.36 4.66 -13.08
CA LEU A 48 27.74 3.29 -12.73
C LEU A 48 28.61 2.67 -13.84
N PRO A 49 29.66 1.91 -13.49
CA PRO A 49 30.43 1.15 -14.47
C PRO A 49 29.56 0.18 -15.26
N ASN A 50 29.97 -0.11 -16.50
CA ASN A 50 29.27 -1.04 -17.40
C ASN A 50 29.07 -2.42 -16.77
N GLU A 51 30.10 -2.94 -16.10
CA GLU A 51 30.06 -4.24 -15.41
C GLU A 51 28.98 -4.27 -14.33
N LEU A 52 28.90 -3.25 -13.48
CA LEU A 52 27.88 -3.17 -12.44
C LEU A 52 26.46 -3.04 -13.03
N ARG A 53 26.29 -2.28 -14.12
CA ARG A 53 25.00 -2.21 -14.83
C ARG A 53 24.58 -3.58 -15.37
N ALA A 54 25.52 -4.35 -15.91
CA ALA A 54 25.27 -5.70 -16.40
C ALA A 54 24.91 -6.68 -15.25
N GLU A 55 25.61 -6.60 -14.11
CA GLU A 55 25.29 -7.40 -12.93
C GLU A 55 23.90 -7.09 -12.38
N LEU A 56 23.54 -5.80 -12.28
CA LEU A 56 22.21 -5.37 -11.87
C LEU A 56 21.13 -5.91 -12.82
N ALA A 57 21.37 -5.84 -14.13
CA ALA A 57 20.44 -6.37 -15.14
C ALA A 57 20.36 -7.92 -15.11
N ALA A 58 21.41 -8.61 -14.67
CA ALA A 58 21.41 -10.06 -14.51
C ALA A 58 20.53 -10.50 -13.32
N GLU A 59 20.52 -9.72 -12.24
CA GLU A 59 19.97 -10.13 -10.93
C GLU A 59 18.60 -9.52 -10.62
N PHE A 60 18.33 -8.33 -11.16
CA PHE A 60 17.10 -7.59 -10.90
C PHE A 60 16.34 -7.29 -12.19
N ASP A 61 15.03 -7.13 -12.04
CA ASP A 61 14.19 -6.53 -13.05
C ASP A 61 13.78 -5.10 -12.61
N ILE A 62 13.50 -4.24 -13.59
CA ILE A 62 12.76 -2.99 -13.36
C ILE A 62 11.34 -3.25 -13.87
N PRO A 63 10.34 -3.48 -12.99
CA PRO A 63 9.02 -3.87 -13.43
C PRO A 63 8.43 -2.80 -14.33
N LYS A 64 7.90 -3.22 -15.48
CA LYS A 64 7.11 -2.34 -16.33
C LYS A 64 5.65 -2.42 -15.86
N THR A 65 5.24 -1.44 -15.08
CA THR A 65 3.84 -1.20 -14.78
C THR A 65 3.34 -0.16 -15.77
N GLU A 66 2.40 -0.55 -16.63
CA GLU A 66 1.87 0.34 -17.67
C GLU A 66 0.60 1.03 -17.19
N VAL A 67 0.52 2.36 -17.30
CA VAL A 67 -0.74 3.10 -17.13
C VAL A 67 -1.58 2.95 -18.39
N VAL A 68 -2.56 2.04 -18.35
CA VAL A 68 -3.46 1.76 -19.49
C VAL A 68 -4.53 2.83 -19.63
N ARG A 69 -5.00 3.38 -18.51
CA ARG A 69 -6.08 4.37 -18.51
C ARG A 69 -5.98 5.29 -17.29
N VAL A 70 -6.33 6.55 -17.48
CA VAL A 70 -6.56 7.52 -16.40
C VAL A 70 -7.96 8.09 -16.57
N LEU A 71 -8.73 8.12 -15.48
CA LEU A 71 -10.07 8.72 -15.42
C LEU A 71 -10.07 9.85 -14.38
N GLY A 72 -10.81 10.92 -14.66
CA GLY A 72 -10.88 12.12 -13.81
C GLY A 72 -9.98 13.26 -14.30
N SER A 73 -10.24 14.47 -13.78
CA SER A 73 -9.51 15.69 -14.12
C SER A 73 -8.29 15.90 -13.21
N GLN A 74 -7.30 16.67 -13.66
CA GLN A 74 -6.04 16.91 -12.92
C GLN A 74 -6.23 17.51 -11.52
N ASP A 75 -7.23 18.38 -11.34
CA ASP A 75 -7.50 19.05 -10.06
C ASP A 75 -8.50 18.28 -9.17
N THR A 76 -8.88 17.08 -9.59
CA THR A 76 -9.87 16.24 -8.92
C THR A 76 -9.30 14.86 -8.62
N THR A 77 -10.11 14.00 -8.03
CA THR A 77 -9.77 12.58 -7.90
C THR A 77 -9.47 11.97 -9.27
N GLN A 78 -8.30 11.34 -9.40
CA GLN A 78 -7.89 10.62 -10.60
C GLN A 78 -7.77 9.13 -10.30
N LYS A 79 -8.42 8.30 -11.11
CA LYS A 79 -8.33 6.84 -11.04
C LYS A 79 -7.44 6.30 -12.16
N PHE A 80 -6.47 5.48 -11.80
CA PHE A 80 -5.48 4.91 -12.69
C PHE A 80 -5.74 3.41 -12.82
N LEU A 81 -5.74 2.92 -14.06
CA LEU A 81 -5.75 1.50 -14.39
C LEU A 81 -4.34 1.11 -14.84
N PHE A 82 -3.74 0.17 -14.12
CA PHE A 82 -2.43 -0.36 -14.43
C PHE A 82 -2.52 -1.75 -15.01
N ARG A 83 -1.62 -2.05 -15.96
CA ARG A 83 -1.33 -3.41 -16.41
C ARG A 83 0.02 -3.85 -15.85
N LEU A 84 -0.01 -4.98 -15.16
CA LEU A 84 1.15 -5.63 -14.58
C LEU A 84 1.85 -6.51 -15.62
N HIS A 85 3.04 -7.00 -15.27
CA HIS A 85 3.88 -7.82 -16.16
C HIS A 85 3.15 -9.09 -16.65
N ASP A 86 2.29 -9.66 -15.81
CA ASP A 86 1.48 -10.85 -16.08
C ASP A 86 0.11 -10.53 -16.70
N GLN A 87 -0.06 -9.31 -17.24
CA GLN A 87 -1.27 -8.82 -17.90
C GLN A 87 -2.48 -8.58 -16.99
N ASN A 88 -2.37 -8.93 -15.71
CA ASN A 88 -3.38 -8.59 -14.72
C ASN A 88 -3.52 -7.07 -14.57
N LEU A 89 -4.73 -6.64 -14.22
CA LEU A 89 -5.07 -5.24 -14.02
C LEU A 89 -5.24 -4.92 -12.54
N ILE A 90 -4.70 -3.78 -12.13
CA ILE A 90 -4.97 -3.20 -10.80
C ILE A 90 -5.33 -1.73 -10.92
N GLU A 91 -5.95 -1.20 -9.87
CA GLU A 91 -6.33 0.20 -9.81
C GLU A 91 -5.62 0.92 -8.66
N SER A 92 -5.35 2.20 -8.86
CA SER A 92 -4.96 3.12 -7.78
C SER A 92 -5.67 4.44 -7.97
N VAL A 93 -5.82 5.20 -6.90
CA VAL A 93 -6.55 6.48 -6.93
C VAL A 93 -5.70 7.58 -6.32
N LEU A 94 -5.50 8.67 -7.05
CA LEU A 94 -4.95 9.92 -6.52
C LEU A 94 -6.09 10.83 -6.07
N ILE A 95 -6.05 11.25 -4.81
CA ILE A 95 -7.08 12.07 -4.17
C ILE A 95 -6.40 13.34 -3.68
N PRO A 96 -6.50 14.46 -4.42
CA PRO A 96 -6.13 15.76 -3.87
C PRO A 96 -7.08 16.12 -2.73
N ALA A 97 -6.58 16.73 -1.67
CA ALA A 97 -7.45 17.26 -0.63
C ALA A 97 -8.38 18.31 -1.22
N SER A 98 -9.66 18.24 -0.85
CA SER A 98 -10.63 19.26 -1.24
C SER A 98 -10.17 20.62 -0.70
N PRO A 99 -10.21 21.69 -1.50
CA PRO A 99 -10.31 23.04 -0.96
C PRO A 99 -11.51 23.02 -0.03
N ALA A 100 -11.31 23.42 1.22
CA ALA A 100 -12.27 23.11 2.25
C ALA A 100 -13.60 23.83 2.00
N LEU A 101 -14.72 23.10 2.10
CA LEU A 101 -16.05 23.73 2.25
C LEU A 101 -16.22 24.31 3.68
N TYR A 102 -15.55 23.71 4.69
CA TYR A 102 -15.66 24.09 6.12
C TYR A 102 -14.35 23.92 6.94
N GLY A 103 -13.19 23.81 6.29
CA GLY A 103 -11.90 23.52 6.94
C GLY A 103 -10.76 24.43 6.50
N GLN A 104 -9.54 24.12 6.94
CA GLN A 104 -8.35 24.80 6.41
C GLN A 104 -8.00 24.21 5.04
N PRO A 105 -7.52 25.02 4.09
CA PRO A 105 -6.91 24.51 2.86
C PRO A 105 -5.84 23.47 3.20
N SER A 106 -5.89 22.32 2.53
CA SER A 106 -4.85 21.31 2.62
C SER A 106 -4.31 21.06 1.23
N ASP A 107 -3.00 20.99 1.12
CA ASP A 107 -2.26 20.61 -0.09
C ASP A 107 -2.02 19.10 -0.19
N ARG A 108 -2.54 18.33 0.78
CA ARG A 108 -2.36 16.88 0.90
C ARG A 108 -2.81 16.15 -0.36
N ARG A 109 -1.97 15.25 -0.84
CA ARG A 109 -2.26 14.37 -1.98
C ARG A 109 -2.16 12.93 -1.52
N THR A 110 -3.32 12.31 -1.39
CA THR A 110 -3.44 10.94 -0.92
C THR A 110 -3.48 9.98 -2.10
N ILE A 111 -2.58 8.99 -2.12
CA ILE A 111 -2.70 7.85 -3.01
C ILE A 111 -3.35 6.68 -2.28
N CYS A 112 -4.37 6.11 -2.90
CA CYS A 112 -4.95 4.83 -2.53
C CYS A 112 -4.29 3.74 -3.39
N VAL A 113 -3.52 2.85 -2.74
CA VAL A 113 -2.75 1.81 -3.42
C VAL A 113 -3.35 0.42 -3.23
N SER A 114 -3.24 -0.40 -4.27
CA SER A 114 -3.56 -1.81 -4.26
C SER A 114 -2.41 -2.63 -3.66
N SER A 115 -2.75 -3.73 -3.01
CA SER A 115 -1.81 -4.69 -2.39
C SER A 115 -1.89 -6.08 -3.00
N GLN A 116 -2.96 -6.40 -3.73
CA GLN A 116 -3.17 -7.68 -4.39
C GLN A 116 -3.88 -7.47 -5.74
N VAL A 117 -3.82 -8.49 -6.60
CA VAL A 117 -4.72 -8.61 -7.76
C VAL A 117 -5.99 -9.31 -7.28
N GLY A 118 -7.06 -8.53 -7.13
CA GLY A 118 -8.30 -8.98 -6.52
C GLY A 118 -8.21 -9.11 -4.99
N CYS A 119 -9.21 -9.73 -4.34
CA CYS A 119 -9.23 -9.94 -2.89
C CYS A 119 -9.99 -11.22 -2.49
N ALA A 120 -9.38 -12.03 -1.63
CA ALA A 120 -9.93 -13.34 -1.24
C ALA A 120 -11.05 -13.27 -0.18
N TYR A 121 -11.23 -12.11 0.45
CA TYR A 121 -12.05 -11.99 1.66
C TYR A 121 -13.54 -11.78 1.39
N GLY A 122 -13.93 -11.52 0.14
CA GLY A 122 -15.33 -11.58 -0.30
C GLY A 122 -16.28 -10.64 0.44
N CYS A 123 -15.81 -9.48 0.90
CA CYS A 123 -16.66 -8.45 1.48
C CYS A 123 -17.77 -8.09 0.48
N LYS A 124 -19.03 -8.23 0.87
CA LYS A 124 -20.16 -8.21 -0.10
C LYS A 124 -20.40 -6.86 -0.78
N PHE A 125 -19.86 -5.79 -0.21
CA PHE A 125 -19.91 -4.44 -0.77
C PHE A 125 -18.75 -4.12 -1.71
N CYS A 126 -17.72 -4.97 -1.76
CA CYS A 126 -16.45 -4.67 -2.43
C CYS A 126 -16.36 -5.38 -3.78
N ALA A 127 -16.28 -4.62 -4.87
CA ALA A 127 -16.11 -5.14 -6.22
C ALA A 127 -14.89 -6.08 -6.32
N SER A 128 -13.74 -5.68 -5.78
CA SER A 128 -12.52 -6.50 -5.76
C SER A 128 -12.68 -7.82 -5.00
N GLY A 129 -13.59 -7.88 -4.03
CA GLY A 129 -13.94 -9.11 -3.32
C GLY A 129 -14.83 -10.05 -4.14
N LEU A 130 -15.60 -9.52 -5.09
CA LEU A 130 -16.44 -10.27 -6.02
C LEU A 130 -15.63 -10.84 -7.21
N ASP A 131 -14.60 -10.13 -7.64
CA ASP A 131 -13.70 -10.55 -8.73
C ASP A 131 -12.78 -11.73 -8.33
N GLY A 132 -12.75 -12.08 -7.03
CA GLY A 132 -11.92 -13.15 -6.49
C GLY A 132 -10.46 -12.72 -6.26
N TRP A 133 -9.61 -13.68 -5.92
CA TRP A 133 -8.18 -13.44 -5.67
C TRP A 133 -7.32 -14.18 -6.68
N THR A 134 -6.34 -13.48 -7.23
CA THR A 134 -5.36 -14.08 -8.15
C THR A 134 -4.00 -14.25 -7.48
N ARG A 135 -3.40 -13.15 -7.01
CA ARG A 135 -2.09 -13.18 -6.34
C ARG A 135 -1.82 -11.92 -5.51
N ASN A 136 -0.78 -12.00 -4.69
CA ASN A 136 -0.18 -10.85 -4.03
C ASN A 136 0.63 -10.00 -5.04
N LEU A 137 0.65 -8.68 -4.81
CA LEU A 137 1.63 -7.80 -5.44
C LEU A 137 2.97 -7.93 -4.74
N ASP A 138 4.06 -7.88 -5.50
CA ASP A 138 5.38 -7.70 -4.90
C ASP A 138 5.58 -6.24 -4.45
N ALA A 139 6.61 -5.98 -3.64
CA ALA A 139 6.88 -4.64 -3.14
C ALA A 139 7.18 -3.63 -4.25
N GLY A 140 7.81 -4.07 -5.34
CA GLY A 140 8.10 -3.24 -6.50
C GLY A 140 6.84 -2.83 -7.26
N GLU A 141 5.88 -3.74 -7.43
CA GLU A 141 4.57 -3.46 -8.03
C GLU A 141 3.75 -2.47 -7.19
N ILE A 142 3.83 -2.56 -5.85
CA ILE A 142 3.22 -1.56 -4.96
C ILE A 142 3.87 -0.19 -5.13
N VAL A 143 5.21 -0.14 -5.07
CA VAL A 143 5.97 1.10 -5.20
C VAL A 143 5.80 1.74 -6.57
N GLN A 144 5.69 0.95 -7.64
CA GLN A 144 5.50 1.44 -9.00
C GLN A 144 4.18 2.21 -9.18
N GLN A 145 3.14 1.90 -8.39
CA GLN A 145 1.90 2.71 -8.40
C GLN A 145 2.20 4.17 -8.05
N LEU A 146 3.06 4.43 -7.07
CA LEU A 146 3.45 5.80 -6.70
C LEU A 146 4.34 6.43 -7.76
N ILE A 147 5.33 5.68 -8.29
CA ILE A 147 6.26 6.19 -9.31
C ILE A 147 5.49 6.67 -10.55
N GLU A 148 4.61 5.83 -11.06
CA GLU A 148 3.88 6.11 -12.29
C GLU A 148 2.80 7.19 -12.09
N ILE A 149 2.18 7.26 -10.91
CA ILE A 149 1.26 8.37 -10.59
C ILE A 149 2.00 9.70 -10.49
N GLU A 150 3.11 9.80 -9.76
CA GLU A 150 3.88 11.06 -9.69
C GLU A 150 4.36 11.51 -11.07
N LYS A 151 4.80 10.57 -11.93
CA LYS A 151 5.19 10.86 -13.31
C LYS A 151 4.01 11.38 -14.14
N LYS A 152 2.85 10.74 -14.05
CA LYS A 152 1.70 11.04 -14.91
C LYS A 152 0.94 12.29 -14.46
N SER A 153 0.89 12.54 -13.15
CA SER A 153 0.22 13.71 -12.58
C SER A 153 1.15 14.91 -12.44
N GLU A 154 2.48 14.73 -12.49
CA GLU A 154 3.49 15.76 -12.21
C GLU A 154 3.33 16.38 -10.81
N LYS A 155 2.80 15.60 -9.85
CA LYS A 155 2.55 16.04 -8.48
C LYS A 155 3.25 15.09 -7.52
N LYS A 156 3.84 15.64 -6.46
CA LYS A 156 4.37 14.87 -5.35
C LYS A 156 3.25 14.34 -4.47
N ILE A 157 3.38 13.07 -4.06
CA ILE A 157 2.48 12.40 -3.13
C ILE A 157 3.05 12.57 -1.72
N ASP A 158 2.18 12.84 -0.75
CA ASP A 158 2.57 13.06 0.65
C ASP A 158 1.77 12.22 1.65
N ASN A 159 0.77 11.46 1.19
CA ASN A 159 -0.05 10.58 2.02
C ASN A 159 -0.40 9.29 1.27
N VAL A 160 -0.32 8.14 1.93
CA VAL A 160 -0.54 6.82 1.34
C VAL A 160 -1.55 6.04 2.18
N VAL A 161 -2.55 5.47 1.53
CA VAL A 161 -3.51 4.56 2.15
C VAL A 161 -3.54 3.23 1.38
N PHE A 162 -3.40 2.12 2.10
CA PHE A 162 -3.57 0.77 1.55
C PHE A 162 -5.05 0.39 1.63
N MET A 163 -5.86 1.00 0.78
CA MET A 163 -7.31 0.83 0.68
C MET A 163 -7.77 0.54 -0.75
N GLY A 164 -6.83 0.18 -1.63
CA GLY A 164 -7.12 -0.22 -3.01
C GLY A 164 -7.58 -1.68 -3.09
N MET A 165 -7.17 -2.38 -4.13
CA MET A 165 -7.49 -3.79 -4.31
C MET A 165 -6.65 -4.66 -3.35
N GLY A 166 -7.31 -5.60 -2.66
CA GLY A 166 -6.67 -6.60 -1.79
C GLY A 166 -6.77 -6.32 -0.30
N GLU A 167 -6.41 -7.33 0.49
CA GLU A 167 -6.23 -7.26 1.94
C GLU A 167 -4.74 -7.09 2.26
N PRO A 168 -4.29 -5.89 2.69
CA PRO A 168 -2.87 -5.61 2.91
C PRO A 168 -2.21 -6.55 3.92
N LEU A 169 -2.91 -6.94 4.99
CA LEU A 169 -2.32 -7.83 6.00
C LEU A 169 -2.18 -9.28 5.52
N ALA A 170 -2.91 -9.68 4.48
CA ALA A 170 -2.68 -10.96 3.79
C ALA A 170 -1.44 -10.94 2.88
N ASN A 171 -0.90 -9.75 2.61
CA ASN A 171 0.34 -9.53 1.86
C ASN A 171 1.39 -8.77 2.70
N LEU A 172 1.38 -8.98 4.02
CA LEU A 172 2.12 -8.17 4.98
C LEU A 172 3.63 -8.05 4.65
N LYS A 173 4.27 -9.14 4.22
CA LYS A 173 5.71 -9.13 3.86
C LYS A 173 6.02 -8.11 2.76
N ASN A 174 5.27 -8.11 1.66
CA ASN A 174 5.51 -7.20 0.55
C ASN A 174 5.05 -5.78 0.88
N VAL A 175 3.94 -5.64 1.62
CA VAL A 175 3.43 -4.35 2.09
C VAL A 175 4.45 -3.66 3.00
N LEU A 176 4.98 -4.32 4.04
CA LEU A 176 5.97 -3.74 4.93
C LEU A 176 7.23 -3.32 4.17
N ARG A 177 7.67 -4.14 3.23
CA ARG A 177 8.82 -3.85 2.37
C ARG A 177 8.60 -2.60 1.51
N ALA A 178 7.43 -2.49 0.86
CA ALA A 178 7.04 -1.30 0.11
C ALA A 178 6.96 -0.06 1.02
N ILE A 179 6.39 -0.20 2.23
CA ILE A 179 6.29 0.91 3.17
C ILE A 179 7.67 1.38 3.63
N ARG A 180 8.64 0.48 3.87
CA ARG A 180 10.02 0.87 4.19
C ARG A 180 10.62 1.77 3.10
N ILE A 181 10.39 1.44 1.83
CA ILE A 181 10.82 2.25 0.68
C ILE A 181 10.07 3.60 0.64
N ILE A 182 8.75 3.58 0.84
CA ILE A 182 7.90 4.79 0.82
C ILE A 182 8.29 5.75 1.96
N ASN A 183 8.60 5.22 3.15
CA ASN A 183 8.93 6.01 4.32
C ASN A 183 10.38 6.53 4.30
N ALA A 184 11.30 5.79 3.69
CA ALA A 184 12.72 6.10 3.76
C ALA A 184 13.09 7.43 3.08
N PRO A 185 14.02 8.22 3.66
CA PRO A 185 14.54 9.45 3.03
C PRO A 185 15.23 9.22 1.68
N TRP A 186 15.77 8.02 1.43
CA TRP A 186 16.34 7.63 0.15
C TRP A 186 15.28 7.17 -0.88
N GLY A 187 14.06 6.90 -0.43
CA GLY A 187 12.91 6.54 -1.26
C GLY A 187 11.99 7.73 -1.47
N PHE A 188 10.75 7.66 -0.97
CA PHE A 188 9.77 8.75 -1.12
C PHE A 188 9.80 9.76 0.03
N GLY A 189 10.35 9.40 1.19
CA GLY A 189 10.44 10.28 2.35
C GLY A 189 9.08 10.64 2.97
N ILE A 190 8.04 9.83 2.76
CA ILE A 190 6.71 10.08 3.35
C ILE A 190 6.72 9.66 4.81
N GLY A 191 6.47 10.60 5.73
CA GLY A 191 6.49 10.32 7.16
C GLY A 191 5.51 9.21 7.57
N ALA A 192 5.88 8.36 8.53
CA ALA A 192 5.11 7.17 8.92
C ALA A 192 3.64 7.46 9.29
N ARG A 193 3.38 8.62 9.89
CA ARG A 193 2.03 9.09 10.25
C ARG A 193 1.15 9.45 9.05
N HIS A 194 1.72 9.51 7.84
CA HIS A 194 1.00 9.72 6.58
C HIS A 194 0.87 8.41 5.79
N ILE A 195 1.10 7.26 6.43
CA ILE A 195 0.94 5.94 5.83
C ILE A 195 -0.10 5.19 6.67
N THR A 196 -1.20 4.79 6.04
CA THR A 196 -2.29 4.06 6.68
C THR A 196 -2.48 2.69 6.05
N ILE A 197 -2.37 1.64 6.85
CA ILE A 197 -2.69 0.28 6.45
C ILE A 197 -4.14 0.01 6.86
N SER A 198 -5.02 -0.29 5.92
CA SER A 198 -6.37 -0.79 6.24
C SER A 198 -6.36 -2.32 6.29
N THR A 199 -7.25 -2.90 7.10
CA THR A 199 -7.48 -4.34 7.14
C THR A 199 -8.95 -4.66 7.40
N SER A 200 -9.40 -5.77 6.85
CA SER A 200 -10.69 -6.42 7.14
C SER A 200 -10.69 -7.17 8.47
N GLY A 201 -9.58 -7.23 9.21
CA GLY A 201 -9.53 -7.77 10.57
C GLY A 201 -8.83 -9.12 10.70
N LEU A 202 -7.65 -9.27 10.10
CA LEU A 202 -6.79 -10.45 10.29
C LEU A 202 -6.11 -10.35 11.66
N ALA A 203 -6.79 -10.81 12.72
CA ALA A 203 -6.35 -10.61 14.10
C ALA A 203 -4.88 -11.03 14.39
N PRO A 204 -4.37 -12.19 13.92
CA PRO A 204 -2.96 -12.54 14.14
C PRO A 204 -1.98 -11.57 13.47
N GLN A 205 -2.33 -11.05 12.30
CA GLN A 205 -1.50 -10.16 11.50
C GLN A 205 -1.54 -8.72 12.05
N ILE A 206 -2.65 -8.30 12.66
CA ILE A 206 -2.70 -7.05 13.44
C ILE A 206 -1.68 -7.11 14.59
N ARG A 207 -1.63 -8.23 15.32
CA ARG A 207 -0.62 -8.45 16.38
C ARG A 207 0.80 -8.49 15.80
N GLY A 208 0.99 -9.13 14.66
CA GLY A 208 2.26 -9.15 13.93
C GLY A 208 2.74 -7.75 13.57
N LEU A 209 1.85 -6.92 13.00
CA LEU A 209 2.15 -5.52 12.65
C LEU A 209 2.52 -4.69 13.89
N ALA A 210 1.84 -4.89 15.02
CA ALA A 210 2.17 -4.23 16.29
C ALA A 210 3.58 -4.57 16.83
N ASN A 211 4.19 -5.66 16.36
CA ASN A 211 5.54 -6.06 16.75
C ASN A 211 6.64 -5.45 15.87
N GLU A 212 6.30 -4.85 14.73
CA GLU A 212 7.27 -4.26 13.81
C GLU A 212 7.68 -2.83 14.23
N SER A 213 7.01 -2.22 15.21
CA SER A 213 7.31 -0.88 15.75
C SER A 213 7.48 0.22 14.70
N THR A 214 6.41 0.45 13.95
CA THR A 214 6.50 1.17 12.67
C THR A 214 5.90 2.58 12.68
N GLN A 215 5.17 2.97 13.72
CA GLN A 215 4.45 4.25 13.80
C GLN A 215 3.45 4.49 12.65
N PHE A 216 3.17 3.48 11.82
CA PHE A 216 2.16 3.55 10.76
C PHE A 216 0.76 3.57 11.37
N ARG A 217 -0.20 4.18 10.66
CA ARG A 217 -1.59 4.18 11.10
C ARG A 217 -2.26 2.86 10.71
N LEU A 218 -3.02 2.30 11.64
CA LEU A 218 -3.92 1.17 11.36
C LEU A 218 -5.36 1.67 11.23
N ALA A 219 -5.99 1.31 10.13
CA ALA A 219 -7.42 1.43 9.94
C ALA A 219 -8.05 0.02 9.93
N LEU A 220 -9.16 -0.16 10.64
CA LEU A 220 -9.92 -1.40 10.69
C LEU A 220 -11.26 -1.20 10.00
N SER A 221 -11.49 -1.93 8.91
CA SER A 221 -12.80 -2.09 8.30
C SER A 221 -13.69 -2.94 9.21
N LEU A 222 -14.50 -2.26 10.04
CA LEU A 222 -15.35 -2.89 11.05
C LEU A 222 -16.71 -3.27 10.47
N HIS A 223 -17.43 -2.25 9.99
CA HIS A 223 -18.69 -2.32 9.23
C HIS A 223 -19.86 -3.09 9.87
N GLY A 224 -19.79 -3.47 11.14
CA GLY A 224 -20.92 -3.99 11.92
C GLY A 224 -20.55 -4.00 13.39
N ALA A 225 -21.45 -3.50 14.24
CA ALA A 225 -21.21 -3.40 15.68
C ALA A 225 -21.47 -4.73 16.41
N THR A 226 -22.16 -5.67 15.77
CA THR A 226 -22.38 -7.03 16.28
C THR A 226 -21.86 -8.08 15.31
N ASP A 227 -21.53 -9.28 15.82
CA ASP A 227 -21.05 -10.38 14.99
C ASP A 227 -22.08 -10.83 13.94
N GLU A 228 -23.38 -10.68 14.24
CA GLU A 228 -24.47 -10.96 13.31
C GLU A 228 -24.43 -10.00 12.11
N VAL A 229 -24.45 -8.70 12.37
CA VAL A 229 -24.45 -7.67 11.31
C VAL A 229 -23.14 -7.73 10.53
N ARG A 230 -22.01 -7.80 11.23
CA ARG A 230 -20.70 -7.90 10.60
C ARG A 230 -20.58 -9.16 9.74
N GLY A 231 -21.08 -10.31 10.21
CA GLY A 231 -21.10 -11.57 9.47
C GLY A 231 -21.94 -11.53 8.19
N ARG A 232 -22.96 -10.66 8.11
CA ARG A 232 -23.73 -10.44 6.87
C ARG A 232 -22.91 -9.73 5.80
N ILE A 233 -21.93 -8.92 6.19
CA ILE A 233 -21.18 -7.99 5.33
C ILE A 233 -19.77 -8.52 5.02
N MET A 234 -19.07 -9.01 6.05
CA MET A 234 -17.65 -9.36 6.03
C MET A 234 -17.44 -10.83 6.43
N PRO A 235 -17.24 -11.75 5.47
CA PRO A 235 -17.08 -13.20 5.73
C PRO A 235 -15.95 -13.55 6.71
N VAL A 236 -14.89 -12.73 6.76
CA VAL A 236 -13.77 -12.88 7.69
C VAL A 236 -14.20 -12.94 9.16
N ASN A 237 -15.36 -12.36 9.50
CA ASN A 237 -15.92 -12.39 10.85
C ASN A 237 -16.14 -13.80 11.39
N ARG A 238 -16.41 -14.78 10.51
CA ARG A 238 -16.56 -16.18 10.92
C ARG A 238 -15.28 -16.76 11.51
N LYS A 239 -14.12 -16.30 11.02
CA LYS A 239 -12.81 -16.75 11.47
C LYS A 239 -12.28 -15.90 12.62
N TYR A 240 -12.53 -14.59 12.56
CA TYR A 240 -12.13 -13.63 13.58
C TYR A 240 -13.36 -12.80 14.01
N PRO A 241 -14.17 -13.33 14.95
CA PRO A 241 -15.30 -12.60 15.53
C PRO A 241 -14.86 -11.34 16.25
N LEU A 242 -15.79 -10.42 16.52
CA LEU A 242 -15.53 -9.11 17.11
C LEU A 242 -14.68 -9.18 18.36
N LYS A 243 -14.96 -10.10 19.29
CA LYS A 243 -14.16 -10.28 20.51
C LYS A 243 -12.67 -10.50 20.19
N VAL A 244 -12.36 -11.45 19.30
CA VAL A 244 -10.98 -11.80 18.91
C VAL A 244 -10.31 -10.63 18.18
N LEU A 245 -11.09 -9.94 17.35
CA LEU A 245 -10.62 -8.79 16.59
C LEU A 245 -10.27 -7.61 17.51
N LEU A 246 -11.15 -7.26 18.44
CA LEU A 246 -10.94 -6.16 19.38
C LEU A 246 -9.77 -6.46 20.33
N GLU A 247 -9.61 -7.70 20.81
CA GLU A 247 -8.42 -8.09 21.59
C GLU A 247 -7.10 -7.92 20.81
N ALA A 248 -7.13 -8.03 19.48
CA ALA A 248 -5.96 -7.76 18.63
C ALA A 248 -5.76 -6.25 18.42
N CYS A 249 -6.83 -5.48 18.30
CA CYS A 249 -6.79 -4.02 18.27
C CYS A 249 -6.25 -3.44 19.58
N ASP A 250 -6.69 -3.93 20.74
CA ASP A 250 -6.19 -3.53 22.05
C ASP A 250 -4.68 -3.77 22.18
N TYR A 251 -4.22 -4.92 21.68
CA TYR A 251 -2.79 -5.22 21.62
C TYR A 251 -2.02 -4.25 20.73
N TYR A 252 -2.58 -3.89 19.57
CA TYR A 252 -1.99 -2.88 18.69
C TYR A 252 -1.96 -1.51 19.37
N VAL A 253 -3.06 -1.09 20.00
CA VAL A 253 -3.19 0.19 20.71
C VAL A 253 -2.16 0.32 21.83
N ALA A 254 -1.97 -0.74 22.61
CA ALA A 254 -1.01 -0.77 23.71
C ALA A 254 0.46 -0.56 23.25
N LYS A 255 0.78 -0.87 21.98
CA LYS A 255 2.14 -0.75 21.42
C LYS A 255 2.34 0.47 20.54
N GLU A 256 1.43 0.69 19.59
CA GLU A 256 1.59 1.66 18.50
C GLU A 256 0.66 2.88 18.63
N GLY A 257 -0.35 2.83 19.50
CA GLY A 257 -1.22 3.97 19.80
C GLY A 257 -2.67 3.78 19.37
N ARG A 258 -3.09 4.29 18.22
CA ARG A 258 -4.53 4.37 17.86
C ARG A 258 -4.87 3.50 16.65
N VAL A 259 -6.09 2.97 16.66
CA VAL A 259 -6.74 2.33 15.51
C VAL A 259 -7.88 3.22 15.06
N ALA A 260 -7.96 3.53 13.77
CA ALA A 260 -9.13 4.16 13.17
C ALA A 260 -10.13 3.07 12.76
N PHE A 261 -11.41 3.24 13.09
CA PHE A 261 -12.43 2.33 12.61
C PHE A 261 -13.10 2.91 11.36
N GLU A 262 -13.21 2.08 10.33
CA GLU A 262 -13.95 2.38 9.12
C GLU A 262 -15.32 1.70 9.20
N TYR A 263 -16.38 2.48 8.97
CA TYR A 263 -17.76 2.02 9.07
C TYR A 263 -18.57 2.53 7.88
N LEU A 264 -18.76 1.67 6.88
CA LEU A 264 -19.64 1.97 5.75
C LEU A 264 -21.09 1.92 6.22
N LEU A 265 -21.88 2.93 5.90
CA LEU A 265 -23.32 2.93 6.15
C LEU A 265 -24.04 2.27 4.99
N ILE A 266 -24.68 1.14 5.26
CA ILE A 266 -25.46 0.36 4.30
C ILE A 266 -26.90 0.35 4.76
N ALA A 267 -27.75 0.97 3.95
CA ALA A 267 -29.17 1.20 4.25
C ALA A 267 -29.89 -0.08 4.68
N GLY A 268 -30.48 -0.05 5.88
CA GLY A 268 -31.26 -1.14 6.45
C GLY A 268 -30.42 -2.36 6.88
N ILE A 269 -29.09 -2.25 6.90
CA ILE A 269 -28.20 -3.32 7.34
C ILE A 269 -27.46 -2.94 8.61
N ASN A 270 -26.77 -1.80 8.60
CA ASN A 270 -25.87 -1.43 9.69
C ASN A 270 -25.93 0.07 10.06
N ASP A 271 -26.91 0.80 9.54
CA ASP A 271 -27.15 2.24 9.75
C ASP A 271 -28.30 2.53 10.73
N THR A 272 -28.69 1.55 11.55
CA THR A 272 -29.76 1.70 12.56
C THR A 272 -29.25 2.37 13.83
N GLU A 273 -30.15 3.00 14.60
CA GLU A 273 -29.81 3.56 15.92
C GLU A 273 -29.31 2.51 16.91
N GLU A 274 -29.80 1.26 16.80
CA GLU A 274 -29.33 0.14 17.60
C GLU A 274 -27.86 -0.16 17.32
N GLN A 275 -27.46 -0.27 16.05
CA GLN A 275 -26.05 -0.46 15.68
C GLN A 275 -25.18 0.72 16.11
N ALA A 276 -25.70 1.95 16.06
CA ALA A 276 -24.98 3.12 16.57
C ALA A 276 -24.75 3.06 18.09
N ARG A 277 -25.72 2.55 18.86
CA ARG A 277 -25.59 2.33 20.31
C ARG A 277 -24.62 1.20 20.63
N ASP A 278 -24.66 0.09 19.89
CA ASP A 278 -23.74 -1.03 20.08
C ASP A 278 -22.30 -0.67 19.72
N LEU A 279 -22.11 0.29 18.79
CA LEU A 279 -20.80 0.77 18.37
C LEU A 279 -20.14 1.72 19.39
N ALA A 280 -20.93 2.41 20.21
CA ALA A 280 -20.48 3.46 21.14
C ALA A 280 -19.96 2.89 22.46
#